data_AF-A0A2N6U0L0-F1
#
_entry.id   AF-A0A2N6U0L0-F1
#
_cell.length_a   1.000
_cell.length_b   1.000
_cell.length_c   1.000
_cell.angle_alpha   90.00
_cell.angle_beta   90.00
_cell.angle_gamma   90.00
#
_symmetry.space_group_name_H-M   'P 1'
#
loop_
_entity.id
_entity.type
_entity.pdbx_description
1 polymer ?
#
loop_
_entity_poly.entity_id
_entity_poly.type
_entity_poly.pdbx_seq_one_letter_code
_entity_poly.pdbx_strand_id
1 'polypeptide(L)'
;MHAKNLAVLQEPSGRWGLSPIYDIPSTVVYRDMTMALTIDGRDRRLHRRHWDAFAAAIALPARAASSAIDLALRASAGIDLSALGFTGSLLYGAERELRMRRTVLEL
;
A
#
# COMPACT_ATOMS: atom_id res chain seq x y z
N MET A 1 -4.50 -6.22 -4.16
CA MET A 1 -3.90 -6.02 -5.50
C MET A 1 -3.11 -7.26 -5.90
N HIS A 2 -3.52 -7.91 -6.98
CA HIS A 2 -2.82 -9.06 -7.60
C HIS A 2 -2.20 -8.68 -8.95
N ALA A 3 -1.39 -9.56 -9.55
CA ALA A 3 -0.68 -9.27 -10.80
C ALA A 3 -1.58 -8.79 -11.96
N LYS A 4 -2.81 -9.29 -12.08
CA LYS A 4 -3.76 -8.82 -13.13
C LYS A 4 -4.27 -7.38 -12.93
N ASN A 5 -3.95 -6.73 -11.80
CA ASN A 5 -4.26 -5.31 -11.53
C ASN A 5 -3.13 -4.36 -11.94
N LEU A 6 -2.12 -4.88 -12.65
CA LEU A 6 -1.08 -4.09 -13.27
C LEU A 6 -1.08 -4.39 -14.77
N ALA A 7 -0.99 -3.34 -15.58
CA ALA A 7 -0.82 -3.45 -17.02
C ALA A 7 0.43 -2.70 -17.47
N VAL A 8 1.06 -3.23 -18.52
CA VAL A 8 2.18 -2.61 -19.20
C VAL A 8 1.67 -2.16 -20.57
N LEU A 9 1.79 -0.87 -20.84
CA LEU A 9 1.29 -0.22 -22.06
C LEU A 9 2.44 0.10 -22.98
N GLN A 10 2.23 -0.07 -24.28
CA GLN A 10 3.12 0.42 -25.31
C GLN A 10 2.57 1.73 -25.88
N GLU A 11 3.38 2.77 -25.85
CA GLU A 11 3.08 4.02 -26.55
C GLU A 11 3.24 3.86 -28.06
N PRO A 12 2.60 4.70 -28.90
CA PRO A 12 2.83 4.72 -30.34
C PRO A 12 4.31 4.93 -30.73
N SER A 13 5.08 5.54 -29.84
CA SER A 13 6.53 5.73 -29.96
C SER A 13 7.34 4.43 -29.82
N GLY A 14 6.71 3.33 -29.42
CA GLY A 14 7.34 2.06 -29.09
C GLY A 14 7.82 1.93 -27.64
N ARG A 15 7.73 3.00 -26.84
CA ARG A 15 8.12 3.00 -25.42
C ARG A 15 7.14 2.20 -24.57
N TRP A 16 7.67 1.41 -23.64
CA TRP A 16 6.88 0.67 -22.65
C TRP A 16 6.79 1.43 -21.33
N GLY A 17 5.60 1.46 -20.74
CA GLY A 17 5.36 2.09 -19.45
C GLY A 17 4.29 1.33 -18.65
N LEU A 18 4.19 1.62 -17.35
CA LEU A 18 3.09 1.11 -16.54
C LEU A 18 1.82 1.90 -16.84
N SER A 19 0.68 1.21 -16.83
CA SER A 19 -0.61 1.89 -16.78
C SER A 19 -0.76 2.68 -15.48
N PRO A 20 -1.63 3.70 -15.43
CA PRO A 20 -2.17 4.18 -14.17
C PRO A 20 -2.69 2.99 -13.35
N ILE A 21 -2.60 3.12 -12.02
CA ILE A 21 -3.11 2.12 -11.10
C ILE A 21 -4.64 2.08 -11.14
N TYR A 22 -5.23 0.88 -11.05
CA TYR A 22 -6.68 0.66 -11.06
C TYR A 22 -7.06 -0.44 -10.07
N ASP A 23 -8.36 -0.55 -9.77
CA ASP A 23 -8.92 -1.56 -8.86
C ASP A 23 -8.21 -1.61 -7.49
N ILE A 24 -8.31 -0.49 -6.75
CA ILE A 24 -7.73 -0.32 -5.41
C ILE A 24 -8.83 -0.18 -4.33
N PRO A 25 -9.67 -1.20 -4.09
CA PRO A 25 -10.56 -1.18 -2.94
C PRO A 25 -9.75 -1.38 -1.64
N SER A 26 -10.17 -0.71 -0.56
CA SER A 26 -9.63 -0.96 0.78
C SER A 26 -10.36 -2.15 1.41
N THR A 27 -9.62 -3.24 1.70
CA THR A 27 -10.16 -4.44 2.37
C THR A 27 -10.18 -4.33 3.90
N VAL A 28 -9.53 -3.29 4.45
CA VAL A 28 -9.40 -3.06 5.89
C VAL A 28 -10.78 -2.97 6.57
N VAL A 29 -11.77 -2.38 5.89
CA VAL A 29 -13.14 -2.24 6.40
C VAL A 29 -13.83 -3.60 6.57
N TYR A 30 -13.46 -4.57 5.73
CA TYR A 30 -13.93 -5.96 5.81
C TYR A 30 -13.06 -6.82 6.74
N ARG A 31 -12.12 -6.21 7.46
CA ARG A 31 -11.18 -6.88 8.39
C ARG A 31 -10.24 -7.89 7.73
N ASP A 32 -10.09 -7.84 6.41
CA ASP A 32 -9.06 -8.60 5.71
C ASP A 32 -7.81 -7.73 5.52
N MET A 33 -6.74 -8.19 6.15
CA MET A 33 -5.44 -7.52 6.23
C MET A 33 -4.38 -8.21 5.38
N THR A 34 -4.78 -9.19 4.57
CA THR A 34 -3.88 -10.05 3.80
C THR A 34 -3.52 -9.37 2.48
N MET A 35 -2.23 -9.30 2.19
CA MET A 35 -1.70 -8.87 0.91
C MET A 35 -1.66 -10.05 -0.06
N ALA A 36 -2.04 -9.80 -1.31
CA ALA A 36 -1.98 -10.85 -2.34
C ALA A 36 -0.54 -11.11 -2.84
N LEU A 37 0.36 -10.14 -2.69
CA LEU A 37 1.80 -10.29 -2.93
C LEU A 37 2.54 -10.08 -1.61
N THR A 38 3.49 -10.96 -1.32
CA THR A 38 4.24 -10.92 -0.08
C THR A 38 5.31 -9.82 -0.12
N ILE A 39 5.56 -9.20 1.03
CA ILE A 39 6.66 -8.26 1.27
C ILE A 39 7.58 -8.92 2.29
N ASP A 40 8.82 -9.21 1.89
CA ASP A 40 9.78 -9.93 2.74
C ASP A 40 9.19 -11.25 3.29
N GLY A 41 8.52 -12.00 2.42
CA GLY A 41 7.86 -13.28 2.75
C GLY A 41 6.59 -13.14 3.60
N ARG A 42 6.12 -11.92 3.91
CA ARG A 42 4.93 -11.67 4.74
C ARG A 42 3.76 -11.15 3.94
N ASP A 43 2.57 -11.61 4.29
CA ASP A 43 1.30 -11.16 3.71
C ASP A 43 0.51 -10.22 4.65
N ARG A 44 0.91 -10.10 5.92
CA ARG A 44 0.22 -9.30 6.94
C ARG A 44 1.20 -8.82 8.00
N ARG A 45 0.76 -7.88 8.85
CA ARG A 45 1.58 -7.29 9.95
C ARG A 45 2.92 -6.78 9.41
N LEU A 46 2.84 -5.90 8.41
CA LEU A 46 3.98 -5.28 7.78
C LEU A 46 4.49 -4.12 8.65
N HIS A 47 5.80 -4.03 8.81
CA HIS A 47 6.51 -3.00 9.58
C HIS A 47 7.55 -2.39 8.66
N ARG A 48 8.08 -1.21 9.01
CA ARG A 48 9.13 -0.52 8.26
C ARG A 48 10.27 -1.43 7.79
N ARG A 49 10.84 -2.21 8.72
CA ARG A 49 11.94 -3.15 8.43
C ARG A 49 11.65 -4.16 7.30
N HIS A 50 10.40 -4.58 7.12
CA HIS A 50 10.05 -5.55 6.07
C HIS A 50 10.06 -4.87 4.69
N TRP A 51 9.67 -3.60 4.62
CA TRP A 51 9.78 -2.79 3.41
C TRP A 51 11.23 -2.49 3.05
N ASP A 52 12.05 -2.17 4.06
CA ASP A 52 13.48 -1.93 3.86
C ASP A 52 14.20 -3.22 3.37
N ALA A 53 13.86 -4.38 3.96
CA ALA A 53 14.39 -5.67 3.52
C ALA A 53 13.95 -6.02 2.08
N PHE A 54 12.68 -5.80 1.75
CA PHE A 54 12.17 -6.01 0.39
C PHE A 54 12.87 -5.08 -0.63
N ALA A 55 13.06 -3.80 -0.29
CA ALA A 55 13.77 -2.85 -1.13
C ALA A 55 15.21 -3.30 -1.39
N ALA A 56 15.93 -3.76 -0.35
CA ALA A 56 17.28 -4.30 -0.49
C ALA A 56 17.30 -5.54 -1.41
N ALA A 57 16.33 -6.45 -1.28
CA ALA A 57 16.23 -7.66 -2.09
C ALA A 57 16.05 -7.38 -3.59
N ILE A 58 15.37 -6.28 -3.95
CA ILE A 58 15.20 -5.85 -5.35
C ILE A 58 16.24 -4.80 -5.79
N ALA A 59 17.30 -4.60 -5.00
CA ALA A 59 18.35 -3.62 -5.22
C ALA A 59 17.86 -2.16 -5.37
N LEU A 60 16.73 -1.81 -4.74
CA LEU A 60 16.23 -0.44 -4.69
C LEU A 60 17.06 0.39 -3.70
N PRO A 61 17.59 1.57 -4.08
CA PRO A 61 18.35 2.41 -3.15
C PRO A 61 17.54 2.79 -1.91
N ALA A 62 18.15 2.73 -0.73
CA ALA A 62 17.48 3.00 0.55
C ALA A 62 16.78 4.37 0.60
N ARG A 63 17.37 5.40 -0.04
CA ARG A 63 16.74 6.72 -0.17
C ARG A 63 15.46 6.69 -1.00
N ALA A 64 15.45 5.94 -2.10
CA ALA A 64 14.25 5.77 -2.93
C ALA A 64 13.16 5.00 -2.18
N ALA A 65 13.54 3.95 -1.44
CA ALA A 65 12.62 3.20 -0.59
C ALA A 65 11.96 4.09 0.49
N SER A 66 12.77 4.86 1.24
CA SER A 66 12.25 5.80 2.24
C SER A 66 11.33 6.84 1.61
N SER A 67 11.75 7.44 0.48
CA SER A 67 10.94 8.44 -0.22
C SER A 67 9.59 7.89 -0.68
N ALA A 68 9.53 6.61 -1.09
CA ALA A 68 8.29 5.96 -1.49
C ALA A 68 7.34 5.75 -0.30
N ILE A 69 7.87 5.32 0.85
CA ILE A 69 7.10 5.17 2.10
C ILE A 69 6.57 6.53 2.55
N ASP A 70 7.42 7.56 2.58
CA ASP A 70 7.02 8.90 3.00
C ASP A 70 5.93 9.49 2.09
N LEU A 71 6.03 9.23 0.78
CA LEU A 71 5.01 9.63 -0.18
C LEU A 71 3.66 8.97 0.12
N ALA A 72 3.64 7.67 0.40
CA ALA A 72 2.42 6.95 0.75
C ALA A 72 1.80 7.44 2.08
N LEU A 73 2.64 7.71 3.10
CA LEU A 73 2.19 8.24 4.39
C LEU A 73 1.61 9.66 4.27
N ARG A 74 2.22 10.50 3.42
CA ARG A 74 1.69 11.84 3.12
C ARG A 74 0.37 11.76 2.36
N ALA A 75 0.31 10.96 1.29
CA ALA A 75 -0.88 10.81 0.47
C ALA A 75 -2.08 10.26 1.27
N SER A 76 -1.83 9.44 2.29
CA SER A 76 -2.87 8.85 3.14
C SER A 76 -3.26 9.69 4.36
N ALA A 77 -2.55 10.79 4.67
CA ALA A 77 -2.72 11.53 5.92
C ALA A 77 -4.11 12.16 6.12
N GLY A 78 -4.80 12.49 5.02
CA GLY A 78 -6.11 13.15 5.04
C GLY A 78 -7.26 12.27 4.57
N ILE A 79 -7.08 10.95 4.48
CA ILE A 79 -8.15 10.06 4.00
C ILE A 79 -9.26 9.97 5.06
N ASP A 80 -10.47 10.34 4.66
CA ASP A 80 -11.69 10.11 5.42
C ASP A 80 -12.41 8.86 4.91
N LEU A 81 -12.40 7.78 5.72
CA LEU A 81 -13.09 6.54 5.38
C LEU A 81 -14.62 6.65 5.51
N SER A 82 -15.13 7.62 6.27
CA SER A 82 -16.57 7.82 6.44
C SER A 82 -17.24 8.34 5.16
N ALA A 83 -16.48 9.04 4.31
CA ALA A 83 -16.92 9.48 2.99
C ALA A 83 -17.31 8.32 2.05
N LEU A 84 -16.89 7.09 2.36
CA LEU A 84 -17.26 5.88 1.64
C LEU A 84 -18.60 5.26 2.10
N GLY A 85 -19.30 5.89 3.05
CA GLY A 85 -20.61 5.44 3.56
C GLY A 85 -20.53 4.36 4.65
N PHE A 86 -19.34 4.04 5.15
CA PHE A 86 -19.17 3.12 6.28
C PHE A 86 -19.49 3.79 7.61
N THR A 87 -20.11 3.06 8.53
CA THR A 87 -20.52 3.60 9.84
C THR A 87 -20.24 2.62 10.99
N GLY A 88 -20.31 3.13 12.22
CA GLY A 88 -20.26 2.33 13.44
C GLY A 88 -18.94 1.57 13.65
N SER A 89 -19.04 0.33 14.14
CA SER A 89 -17.89 -0.48 14.56
C SER A 89 -16.97 -0.89 13.41
N LEU A 90 -17.47 -0.94 12.18
CA LEU A 90 -16.69 -1.21 10.96
C LEU A 90 -15.72 -0.06 10.68
N LEU A 91 -16.24 1.17 10.66
CA LEU A 91 -15.45 2.38 10.46
C LEU A 91 -14.40 2.54 11.57
N TYR A 92 -14.84 2.45 12.84
CA TYR A 92 -13.92 2.58 13.98
C TYR A 92 -12.78 1.56 13.96
N GLY A 93 -13.10 0.30 13.63
CA GLY A 93 -12.10 -0.76 13.52
C GLY A 93 -11.08 -0.49 12.41
N ALA A 94 -11.56 -0.04 11.25
CA ALA A 94 -10.71 0.28 10.11
C ALA A 94 -9.77 1.46 10.39
N GLU A 95 -10.30 2.56 10.94
CA GLU A 95 -9.48 3.72 11.29
C GLU A 95 -8.43 3.39 12.36
N ARG A 96 -8.81 2.59 13.36
CA ARG A 96 -7.87 2.14 14.40
C ARG A 96 -6.73 1.32 13.80
N GLU A 97 -7.05 0.39 12.90
CA GLU A 97 -6.04 -0.40 12.18
C GLU A 97 -5.11 0.50 11.35
N LEU A 98 -5.66 1.44 10.57
CA LEU A 98 -4.86 2.35 9.75
C LEU A 98 -3.93 3.22 10.61
N ARG A 99 -4.40 3.71 11.77
CA ARG A 99 -3.55 4.44 12.73
C ARG A 99 -2.41 3.58 13.25
N MET A 100 -2.67 2.34 13.65
CA MET A 100 -1.60 1.42 14.10
C MET A 100 -0.58 1.13 13.00
N ARG A 101 -1.04 0.90 11.77
CA ARG A 101 -0.16 0.68 10.61
C ARG A 101 0.76 1.88 10.35
N ARG A 102 0.21 3.09 10.42
CA ARG A 102 0.99 4.31 10.28
C ARG A 102 2.12 4.37 11.31
N THR A 103 1.81 4.13 12.59
CA THR A 103 2.81 4.13 13.66
C THR A 103 3.96 3.16 13.37
N VAL A 104 3.68 1.91 12.95
CA VAL A 104 4.75 0.92 12.70
C VAL A 104 5.55 1.15 11.42
N LEU A 105 5.13 2.10 10.57
CA LEU A 105 5.87 2.56 9.38
C LEU A 105 6.73 3.79 9.67
N GLU A 106 6.33 4.60 10.65
CA GLU A 106 7.04 5.80 11.11
C GLU A 106 8.17 5.51 12.12
N LEU A 107 8.17 4.32 12.74
CA LEU A 107 9.25 3.77 13.59
C LEU A 107 10.44 3.28 12.76
#